data_AF-A0AA47BTG4-F1
#
_entry.id   AF-A0AA47BTG4-F1
#
_cell.length_a   1.000
_cell.length_b   1.000
_cell.length_c   1.000
_cell.angle_alpha   90.00
_cell.angle_beta   90.00
_cell.angle_gamma   90.00
#
_symmetry.space_group_name_H-M   'P 1'
#
loop_
_entity.id
_entity.type
_entity.pdbx_description
1 polymer ?
#
loop_
_entity_poly.entity_id
_entity_poly.type
_entity_poly.pdbx_seq_one_letter_code
_entity_poly.pdbx_strand_id
1 'polypeptide(L)'
;MAEDGCISGKPKICMRKAEELIVEVYRQLLEARSKGLAPKKVVISPVFWASIESYRRSLGSLSGALPDYLSKDALFGLEIWYGYESEIRVV
;
A
#
# COMPACT_ATOMS: atom_id res chain seq x y z
N MET A 1 20.86 13.72 10.81
CA MET A 1 19.78 14.70 10.57
C MET A 1 18.89 14.11 9.50
N ALA A 2 17.65 13.79 9.85
CA ALA A 2 16.66 13.28 8.91
C ALA A 2 16.01 14.50 8.24
N GLU A 3 16.30 14.72 6.98
CA GLU A 3 15.70 15.80 6.20
C GLU A 3 14.35 15.32 5.67
N ASP A 4 13.31 15.64 6.44
CA ASP A 4 11.91 15.48 6.08
C ASP A 4 11.57 16.50 4.97
N GLY A 5 11.83 16.12 3.72
CA GLY A 5 11.59 16.95 2.55
C GLY A 5 10.10 17.06 2.22
N CYS A 6 9.37 17.91 2.93
CA CYS A 6 8.00 18.31 2.56
C CYS A 6 7.96 19.78 2.13
N ILE A 7 8.02 20.04 0.82
CA ILE A 7 7.91 21.39 0.24
C ILE A 7 6.43 21.78 0.18
N SER A 8 6.06 22.85 0.87
CA SER A 8 4.71 23.43 0.93
C SER A 8 4.23 23.91 -0.44
N GLY A 9 3.07 23.42 -0.94
CA GLY A 9 2.35 24.06 -2.05
C GLY A 9 1.79 23.20 -3.20
N LYS A 10 1.89 21.86 -3.16
CA LYS A 10 1.22 20.94 -4.12
C LYS A 10 0.53 19.80 -3.34
N PRO A 11 -0.54 19.16 -3.88
CA PRO A 11 -1.22 18.07 -3.17
C PRO A 11 -0.15 17.09 -2.72
N LYS A 12 -0.09 16.92 -1.39
CA LYS A 12 0.91 16.13 -0.68
C LYS A 12 0.97 14.73 -1.28
N ILE A 13 1.85 14.52 -2.26
CA ILE A 13 2.42 13.20 -2.52
C ILE A 13 3.47 13.04 -1.42
N CYS A 14 3.02 13.00 -0.16
CA CYS A 14 3.89 12.60 0.93
C CYS A 14 4.30 11.17 0.59
N MET A 15 5.60 10.93 0.45
CA MET A 15 6.17 9.59 0.40
C MET A 15 5.83 8.88 1.73
N ARG A 16 4.62 8.36 1.84
CA ARG A 16 4.24 7.45 2.92
C ARG A 16 5.12 6.21 2.78
N LYS A 17 5.66 5.73 3.89
CA LYS A 17 6.46 4.52 3.88
C LYS A 17 5.59 3.35 3.42
N ALA A 18 6.20 2.39 2.73
CA ALA A 18 5.50 1.19 2.26
C ALA A 18 4.78 0.48 3.41
N GLU A 19 5.40 0.40 4.58
CA GLU A 19 4.79 -0.20 5.78
C GLU A 19 3.52 0.54 6.22
N GLU A 20 3.50 1.88 6.17
CA GLU A 20 2.30 2.66 6.52
C GLU A 20 1.16 2.42 5.53
N LEU A 21 1.49 2.30 4.24
CA LEU A 21 0.51 1.99 3.18
C LEU A 21 -0.07 0.58 3.38
N ILE A 22 0.77 -0.40 3.72
CA ILE A 22 0.35 -1.78 4.01
C ILE A 22 -0.55 -1.82 5.25
N VAL A 23 -0.16 -1.12 6.33
CA VAL A 23 -0.96 -1.03 7.56
C VAL A 23 -2.31 -0.36 7.31
N GLU A 24 -2.36 0.69 6.49
CA GLU A 24 -3.61 1.37 6.12
C GLU A 24 -4.55 0.41 5.37
N VAL A 25 -4.03 -0.36 4.39
CA VAL A 25 -4.82 -1.36 3.68
C VAL A 25 -5.36 -2.41 4.65
N TYR A 26 -4.52 -2.90 5.55
CA TYR A 26 -4.93 -3.88 6.55
C TYR A 26 -6.04 -3.33 7.47
N ARG A 27 -5.91 -2.08 7.91
CA ARG A 27 -6.92 -1.38 8.72
C ARG A 27 -8.26 -1.31 8.00
N GLN A 28 -8.27 -0.87 6.75
CA GLN A 28 -9.49 -0.77 5.95
C GLN A 28 -10.10 -2.15 5.64
N LEU A 29 -9.28 -3.16 5.39
CA LEU A 29 -9.72 -4.54 5.22
C LEU A 29 -10.43 -5.07 6.47
N LEU A 30 -9.85 -4.86 7.65
CA LEU A 30 -10.47 -5.25 8.93
C LEU A 30 -11.77 -4.50 9.16
N GLU A 31 -11.83 -3.20 8.86
CA GLU A 31 -13.03 -2.41 9.01
C GLU A 31 -14.15 -2.89 8.07
N ALA A 32 -13.84 -3.19 6.81
CA ALA A 32 -14.78 -3.75 5.85
C ALA A 32 -15.31 -5.12 6.31
N ARG A 33 -14.42 -6.02 6.75
CA ARG A 33 -14.80 -7.34 7.28
C ARG A 33 -15.64 -7.25 8.54
N SER A 34 -15.35 -6.30 9.43
CA SER A 34 -16.14 -6.03 10.64
C SER A 34 -17.58 -5.61 10.30
N LYS A 35 -17.77 -4.95 9.15
CA LYS A 35 -19.09 -4.60 8.59
C LYS A 35 -19.75 -5.75 7.82
N GLY A 36 -19.16 -6.94 7.81
CA GLY A 36 -19.63 -8.10 7.02
C GLY A 36 -19.37 -7.98 5.52
N LEU A 37 -18.55 -7.02 5.09
CA LEU A 37 -18.18 -6.84 3.69
C LEU A 37 -17.01 -7.76 3.32
N ALA A 38 -17.02 -8.24 2.09
CA ALA A 38 -15.93 -9.04 1.51
C ALA A 38 -15.26 -8.23 0.40
N PRO A 39 -14.32 -7.33 0.74
CA PRO A 39 -13.60 -6.57 -0.27
C PRO A 39 -12.76 -7.51 -1.14
N LYS A 40 -12.60 -7.14 -2.40
CA LYS A 40 -11.91 -7.93 -3.43
C LYS A 40 -10.73 -7.22 -4.05
N LYS A 41 -10.67 -5.89 -3.93
CA LYS A 41 -9.65 -5.07 -4.59
C LYS A 41 -9.14 -3.93 -3.70
N VAL A 42 -7.92 -3.51 -3.99
CA VAL A 42 -7.30 -2.30 -3.43
C VAL A 42 -7.11 -1.31 -4.56
N VAL A 43 -7.77 -0.17 -4.47
CA VAL A 43 -7.55 0.97 -5.36
C VAL A 43 -6.43 1.81 -4.75
N ILE A 44 -5.35 2.01 -5.51
CA ILE A 44 -4.14 2.69 -5.04
C ILE A 44 -3.51 3.51 -6.17
N SER A 45 -2.90 4.64 -5.82
CA SER A 45 -2.08 5.41 -6.76
C SER A 45 -0.87 4.58 -7.21
N PRO A 46 -0.48 4.61 -8.51
CA PRO A 46 0.71 3.94 -8.99
C PRO A 46 1.99 4.38 -8.27
N VAL A 47 2.04 5.61 -7.74
CA VAL A 47 3.18 6.10 -6.94
C VAL A 47 3.29 5.35 -5.61
N PHE A 48 2.16 5.10 -4.94
CA PHE A 48 2.16 4.34 -3.69
C PHE A 48 2.42 2.86 -3.91
N TRP A 49 1.90 2.29 -5.01
CA TRP A 49 2.21 0.92 -5.37
C TRP A 49 3.70 0.72 -5.66
N ALA A 50 4.35 1.68 -6.35
CA ALA A 50 5.79 1.64 -6.58
C ALA A 50 6.60 1.61 -5.28
N SER A 51 6.19 2.34 -4.24
CA SER A 51 6.81 2.29 -2.91
C SER A 51 6.70 0.89 -2.28
N ILE A 52 5.51 0.29 -2.35
CA ILE A 52 5.23 -1.06 -1.84
C ILE A 52 6.04 -2.11 -2.61
N GLU A 53 6.13 -1.98 -3.93
CA GLU A 53 6.90 -2.90 -4.76
C GLU A 53 8.40 -2.80 -4.47
N SER A 54 8.91 -1.58 -4.26
CA SER A 54 10.30 -1.37 -3.84
C SER A 54 10.57 -2.07 -2.51
N TYR A 55 9.67 -1.94 -1.54
CA TYR A 55 9.77 -2.63 -0.25
C TYR A 55 9.74 -4.16 -0.41
N ARG A 56 8.83 -4.70 -1.23
CA ARG A 56 8.77 -6.14 -1.56
C ARG A 56 10.08 -6.64 -2.15
N ARG A 57 10.68 -5.89 -3.08
CA ARG A 57 11.98 -6.24 -3.69
C ARG A 57 13.10 -6.24 -2.65
N SER A 58 13.11 -5.27 -1.73
CA SER A 58 14.06 -5.24 -0.61
C SER A 58 13.91 -6.46 0.31
N LEU A 59 12.68 -6.89 0.60
CA LEU A 59 12.42 -8.11 1.39
C LEU A 59 12.87 -9.39 0.66
N GLY A 60 12.59 -9.52 -0.64
CA GLY A 60 13.02 -10.67 -1.45
C GLY A 60 14.54 -10.77 -1.63
N SER A 61 15.25 -9.65 -1.53
CA SER A 61 16.72 -9.62 -1.55
C SER A 61 17.35 -10.10 -0.23
N LEU A 62 16.57 -10.20 0.85
CA LEU A 62 16.96 -10.65 2.18
C LEU A 62 16.55 -12.13 2.40
N SER A 63 16.97 -13.05 1.51
CA SER A 63 16.96 -14.53 1.69
C SER A 63 15.82 -15.14 2.54
N GLY A 64 14.60 -14.64 2.40
CA GLY A 64 13.46 -15.02 3.23
C GLY A 64 12.24 -15.22 2.34
N ALA A 65 11.39 -16.18 2.71
CA ALA A 65 10.11 -16.39 2.05
C ALA A 65 9.38 -15.06 1.92
N LEU A 66 8.94 -14.72 0.70
CA LEU A 66 8.13 -13.53 0.47
C LEU A 66 6.90 -13.62 1.39
N PRO A 67 6.53 -12.53 2.09
CA PRO A 67 5.33 -12.52 2.90
C PRO A 67 4.12 -12.86 2.03
N ASP A 68 3.32 -13.83 2.46
CA ASP A 68 2.15 -14.35 1.73
C ASP A 68 1.11 -13.24 1.42
N TYR A 69 1.07 -12.22 2.28
CA TYR A 69 0.21 -11.05 2.09
C TYR A 69 0.68 -10.07 1.01
N LEU A 70 1.90 -10.20 0.47
CA LEU A 70 2.49 -9.24 -0.48
C LEU A 70 2.94 -9.92 -1.77
N SER A 71 2.02 -9.99 -2.73
CA SER A 71 2.24 -10.58 -4.05
C SER A 71 2.56 -9.51 -5.11
N LYS A 72 2.96 -9.95 -6.30
CA LYS A 72 3.32 -9.05 -7.42
C LYS A 72 2.16 -8.14 -7.85
N ASP A 73 0.93 -8.66 -7.81
CA ASP A 73 -0.26 -7.96 -8.32
C ASP A 73 -1.41 -7.96 -7.29
N ALA A 74 -1.10 -8.32 -6.03
CA ALA A 74 -2.09 -8.43 -4.97
C ALA A 74 -1.51 -8.08 -3.58
N LEU A 75 -2.36 -7.54 -2.71
CA LEU A 75 -2.05 -7.20 -1.33
C LEU A 75 -3.14 -7.75 -0.40
N PHE A 76 -2.76 -8.57 0.59
CA PHE A 76 -3.68 -9.36 1.44
C PHE A 76 -4.68 -10.22 0.64
N GLY A 77 -4.25 -10.70 -0.54
CA GLY A 77 -5.11 -11.46 -1.46
C GLY A 77 -6.12 -10.61 -2.23
N LEU A 78 -6.06 -9.28 -2.11
CA LEU A 78 -6.87 -8.33 -2.86
C LEU A 78 -6.13 -7.88 -4.12
N GLU A 79 -6.83 -7.82 -5.24
CA GLU A 79 -6.25 -7.39 -6.51
C GLU A 79 -5.93 -5.88 -6.50
N ILE A 80 -4.77 -5.50 -7.04
CA ILE A 80 -4.36 -4.09 -7.11
C ILE A 80 -4.96 -3.42 -8.35
N TRP A 81 -5.66 -2.30 -8.12
CA TRP A 81 -6.24 -1.45 -9.14
C TRP A 81 -5.63 -0.06 -9.07
N TYR A 82 -5.13 0.44 -10.20
CA TYR A 82 -4.56 1.78 -10.27
C TYR A 82 -5.68 2.83 -10.34
N GLY A 83 -5.71 3.71 -9.33
CA GLY A 83 -6.57 4.87 -9.28
C GLY A 83 -5.79 6.17 -9.44
N TYR A 84 -6.46 7.23 -9.91
CA TYR A 84 -5.91 8.59 -9.91
C TYR A 84 -6.02 9.28 -8.54
N GLU A 85 -6.46 8.55 -7.52
CA GLU A 85 -6.73 9.07 -6.19
C GLU A 85 -5.44 9.16 -5.38
N SER A 86 -5.29 10.24 -4.61
CA SER A 86 -4.16 10.43 -3.68
C SER A 86 -4.27 9.58 -2.41
N GLU A 87 -5.11 8.53 -2.43
CA GLU A 87 -5.51 7.74 -1.27
C GLU A 87 -5.53 6.25 -1.64
N ILE A 88 -5.45 5.39 -0.62
CA ILE A 88 -5.66 3.96 -0.78
C ILE A 88 -7.07 3.61 -0.31
N ARG A 89 -7.78 2.81 -1.09
CA ARG A 89 -9.12 2.31 -0.77
C ARG A 89 -9.24 0.81 -0.92
N VAL A 90 -9.87 0.17 0.05
CA VAL A 90 -10.28 -1.25 -0.01
C VAL A 90 -11.74 -1.33 -0.42
N VAL A 91 -12.04 -2.08 -1.50
CA VAL A 91 -13.37 -2.18 -2.12
C VAL A 91 -13.77 -3.64 -2.35
#